data_AF-A0A2U1W4S1-F1
#
_entry.id   AF-A0A2U1W4S1-F1
#
_cell.length_a   1.000
_cell.length_b   1.000
_cell.length_c   1.000
_cell.angle_alpha   90.00
_cell.angle_beta   90.00
_cell.angle_gamma   90.00
#
_symmetry.space_group_name_H-M   'P 1'
#
loop_
_entity.id
_entity.type
_entity.pdbx_description
1 polymer ?
#
loop_
_entity_poly.entity_id
_entity_poly.type
_entity_poly.pdbx_seq_one_letter_code
_entity_poly.pdbx_strand_id
1 'polypeptide(L)'
;MSAIGIGPAQGLARRSSRRPAIDVARGLALVAMAAYHGSWDATYFGLAGFDLLGDPLWLAARTAILSSFLLMAGIGLVLASRDGIESGRFLRRLGRVAAGAAAVSAASYALFPDSPIFFGVLHHIAVASVIGLAFVRLPAIVTLAAAAAAVLVGTTQGFPLFDSPWLRWIGLTSVAPDSNDYVPLLPWIGGVLAGIGIGRLWPGLGEGIRVTGRAARLLAFGGRHSLAVYLLHQPLLFGIAWAAAQLMPVETPAVREFRASCVASCESAGVAKATCAANCGCVQSELARNGLWEGFVANRLNERDRRGLEAAVAACRKP
;
A
#
# COMPACT_ATOMS: atom_id res chain seq x y z
N MET A 1 -68.15 8.43 -29.47
CA MET A 1 -66.84 8.91 -29.95
C MET A 1 -65.93 9.00 -28.74
N SER A 2 -65.09 7.97 -28.53
CA SER A 2 -64.15 7.89 -27.42
C SER A 2 -62.94 8.79 -27.69
N ALA A 3 -62.69 9.75 -26.80
CA ALA A 3 -61.41 10.44 -26.74
C ALA A 3 -60.52 9.68 -25.75
N ILE A 4 -59.47 9.07 -26.30
CA ILE A 4 -58.41 8.35 -25.58
C ILE A 4 -57.52 9.40 -24.90
N GLY A 5 -57.58 9.47 -23.57
CA GLY A 5 -56.66 10.25 -22.76
C GLY A 5 -55.31 9.52 -22.68
N ILE A 6 -54.31 10.05 -23.38
CA ILE A 6 -52.91 9.60 -23.29
C ILE A 6 -52.35 10.13 -21.97
N GLY A 7 -52.17 9.26 -20.98
CA GLY A 7 -51.45 9.58 -19.75
C GLY A 7 -49.96 9.82 -20.03
N PRO A 8 -49.29 10.72 -19.29
CA PRO A 8 -47.87 10.94 -19.46
C PRO A 8 -47.13 9.69 -18.96
N ALA A 9 -46.44 9.00 -19.88
CA ALA A 9 -45.46 7.98 -19.53
C ALA A 9 -44.35 8.63 -18.68
N GLN A 10 -44.45 8.48 -17.36
CA GLN A 10 -43.37 8.80 -16.45
C GLN A 10 -42.25 7.79 -16.66
N GLY A 11 -41.38 8.10 -17.64
CA GLY A 11 -40.05 7.53 -17.72
C GLY A 11 -39.22 8.00 -16.53
N LEU A 12 -39.45 7.41 -15.36
CA LEU A 12 -38.53 7.52 -14.24
C LEU A 12 -37.23 6.84 -14.67
N ALA A 13 -36.33 7.62 -15.28
CA ALA A 13 -34.93 7.26 -15.43
C ALA A 13 -34.45 6.81 -14.05
N ARG A 14 -34.31 5.49 -13.88
CA ARG A 14 -33.96 4.86 -12.62
C ARG A 14 -32.52 5.26 -12.30
N ARG A 15 -32.33 6.44 -11.69
CA ARG A 15 -31.02 6.92 -11.25
C ARG A 15 -30.37 5.77 -10.48
N SER A 16 -29.18 5.34 -10.89
CA SER A 16 -28.46 4.26 -10.21
C SER A 16 -28.42 4.57 -8.72
N SER A 17 -29.18 3.84 -7.92
CA SER A 17 -29.24 4.08 -6.48
C SER A 17 -27.86 3.77 -5.92
N ARG A 18 -27.23 4.78 -5.29
CA ARG A 18 -25.94 4.60 -4.62
C ARG A 18 -26.10 3.49 -3.58
N ARG A 19 -25.10 2.61 -3.48
CA ARG A 19 -25.13 1.45 -2.58
C ARG A 19 -24.28 1.72 -1.32
N PRO A 20 -24.90 2.14 -0.20
CA PRO A 20 -24.13 2.61 0.96
C PRO A 20 -23.28 1.51 1.61
N ALA A 21 -23.71 0.25 1.53
CA ALA A 21 -22.93 -0.89 2.03
C ALA A 21 -21.57 -1.05 1.30
N ILE A 22 -21.52 -0.75 0.00
CA ILE A 22 -20.25 -0.76 -0.76
C ILE A 22 -19.35 0.39 -0.31
N ASP A 23 -19.94 1.55 -0.01
CA ASP A 23 -19.19 2.67 0.54
C ASP A 23 -18.65 2.31 1.95
N VAL A 24 -19.38 1.56 2.78
CA VAL A 24 -18.86 1.05 4.06
C VAL A 24 -17.69 0.10 3.85
N ALA A 25 -17.80 -0.86 2.93
CA ALA A 25 -16.71 -1.81 2.63
C ALA A 25 -15.44 -1.09 2.16
N ARG A 26 -15.58 -0.06 1.31
CA ARG A 26 -14.47 0.82 0.92
C ARG A 26 -13.89 1.60 2.10
N GLY A 27 -14.75 2.11 2.99
CA GLY A 27 -14.33 2.77 4.22
C GLY A 27 -13.49 1.86 5.12
N LEU A 28 -13.90 0.60 5.28
CA LEU A 28 -13.17 -0.39 6.05
C LEU A 28 -11.78 -0.68 5.44
N ALA A 29 -11.70 -0.85 4.12
CA ALA A 29 -10.44 -1.02 3.42
C ALA A 29 -9.49 0.18 3.62
N LEU A 30 -10.03 1.42 3.60
CA LEU A 30 -9.25 2.63 3.87
C LEU A 30 -8.72 2.69 5.30
N VAL A 31 -9.50 2.28 6.29
CA VAL A 31 -9.05 2.22 7.70
C VAL A 31 -7.96 1.17 7.86
N ALA A 32 -8.13 -0.02 7.27
CA ALA A 32 -7.12 -1.08 7.33
C ALA A 32 -5.81 -0.65 6.67
N MET A 33 -5.88 0.00 5.51
CA MET A 33 -4.71 0.61 4.83
C MET A 33 -4.03 1.66 5.70
N ALA A 34 -4.79 2.60 6.27
CA ALA A 34 -4.24 3.65 7.12
C ALA A 34 -3.56 3.06 8.37
N ALA A 35 -4.10 1.97 8.95
CA ALA A 35 -3.46 1.27 10.06
C ALA A 35 -2.15 0.61 9.62
N TYR A 36 -2.11 -0.09 8.48
CA TYR A 36 -0.89 -0.70 7.95
C TYR A 36 0.19 0.34 7.66
N HIS A 37 -0.17 1.44 7.00
CA HIS A 37 0.74 2.55 6.69
C HIS A 37 1.20 3.27 7.96
N GLY A 38 0.33 3.45 8.96
CA GLY A 38 0.71 3.99 10.26
C GLY A 38 1.74 3.12 10.98
N SER A 39 1.62 1.79 10.90
CA SER A 39 2.64 0.85 11.41
C SER A 39 3.95 0.94 10.64
N TRP A 40 3.90 1.15 9.32
CA TRP A 40 5.08 1.40 8.50
C TRP A 40 5.76 2.71 8.89
N ASP A 41 5.03 3.82 8.97
CA ASP A 41 5.56 5.13 9.36
C ASP A 41 6.15 5.10 10.77
N ALA A 42 5.48 4.44 11.72
CA ALA A 42 6.00 4.26 13.07
C ALA A 42 7.31 3.47 13.08
N THR A 43 7.44 2.43 12.24
CA THR A 43 8.68 1.65 12.13
C THR A 43 9.79 2.44 11.45
N TYR A 44 9.45 3.17 10.38
CA TYR A 44 10.34 4.03 9.62
C TYR A 44 10.97 5.10 10.52
N PHE A 45 10.15 5.80 11.31
CA PHE A 45 10.63 6.82 12.25
C PHE A 45 11.22 6.24 13.53
N GLY A 46 11.09 4.93 13.78
CA GLY A 46 11.63 4.26 14.97
C GLY A 46 10.76 4.27 16.22
N LEU A 47 9.51 4.71 16.08
CA LEU A 47 8.49 4.70 17.12
C LEU A 47 8.01 3.28 17.46
N ALA A 48 8.19 2.34 16.54
CA ALA A 48 7.86 0.93 16.70
C ALA A 48 8.86 0.04 15.92
N GLY A 49 8.73 -1.27 16.07
CA GLY A 49 9.56 -2.26 15.37
C GLY A 49 8.71 -3.37 14.76
N PHE A 50 7.82 -3.03 13.83
CA PHE A 50 7.00 -4.04 13.14
C PHE A 50 7.77 -4.66 11.98
N ASP A 51 7.83 -5.99 11.91
CA ASP A 51 8.42 -6.70 10.78
C ASP A 51 7.42 -6.81 9.62
N LEU A 52 7.27 -5.73 8.86
CA LEU A 52 6.27 -5.60 7.79
C LEU A 52 6.61 -6.37 6.52
N LEU A 53 7.86 -6.83 6.40
CA LEU A 53 8.42 -7.46 5.20
C LEU A 53 8.77 -8.94 5.41
N GLY A 54 9.04 -9.38 6.64
CA GLY A 54 9.36 -10.76 6.99
C GLY A 54 8.21 -11.53 7.65
N ASP A 55 7.31 -10.87 8.38
CA ASP A 55 6.22 -11.53 9.09
C ASP A 55 5.08 -11.93 8.12
N PRO A 56 4.71 -13.23 8.04
CA PRO A 56 3.61 -13.71 7.20
C PRO A 56 2.26 -13.02 7.46
N LEU A 57 1.97 -12.61 8.71
CA LEU A 57 0.72 -11.95 9.05
C LEU A 57 0.66 -10.54 8.43
N TRP A 58 1.76 -9.79 8.48
CA TRP A 58 1.85 -8.46 7.87
C TRP A 58 1.80 -8.55 6.34
N LEU A 59 2.47 -9.54 5.74
CA LEU A 59 2.41 -9.81 4.31
C LEU A 59 0.98 -10.20 3.85
N ALA A 60 0.29 -11.03 4.63
CA ALA A 60 -1.10 -11.40 4.39
C ALA A 60 -2.04 -10.19 4.53
N ALA A 61 -1.83 -9.36 5.56
CA ALA A 61 -2.61 -8.14 5.77
C ALA A 61 -2.46 -7.17 4.59
N ARG A 62 -1.22 -6.89 4.14
CA ARG A 62 -0.95 -6.07 2.95
C ARG A 62 -1.67 -6.61 1.71
N THR A 63 -1.56 -7.92 1.48
CA THR A 63 -2.18 -8.60 0.33
C THR A 63 -3.70 -8.51 0.39
N ALA A 64 -4.31 -8.71 1.55
CA ALA A 64 -5.75 -8.62 1.75
C ALA A 64 -6.27 -7.18 1.56
N ILE A 65 -5.57 -6.19 2.14
CA ILE A 65 -5.89 -4.77 1.98
C ILE A 65 -5.87 -4.39 0.51
N LEU A 66 -4.77 -4.66 -0.19
CA LEU A 66 -4.62 -4.35 -1.62
C LEU A 66 -5.70 -5.05 -2.46
N SER A 67 -5.88 -6.37 -2.26
CA SER A 67 -6.90 -7.15 -2.96
C SER A 67 -8.30 -6.56 -2.76
N SER A 68 -8.63 -6.07 -1.56
CA SER A 68 -9.93 -5.45 -1.29
C SER A 68 -10.16 -4.17 -2.11
N PHE A 69 -9.15 -3.31 -2.29
CA PHE A 69 -9.27 -2.13 -3.13
C PHE A 69 -9.50 -2.49 -4.60
N LEU A 70 -8.75 -3.47 -5.10
CA LEU A 70 -8.83 -3.91 -6.48
C LEU A 70 -10.18 -4.58 -6.77
N LEU A 71 -10.65 -5.44 -5.86
CA LEU A 71 -11.97 -6.04 -5.91
C LEU A 71 -13.07 -4.97 -5.94
N MET A 72 -13.00 -3.98 -5.05
CA MET A 72 -13.98 -2.88 -4.98
C MET A 72 -13.93 -1.97 -6.22
N ALA A 73 -12.77 -1.83 -6.85
CA ALA A 73 -12.61 -1.12 -8.12
C ALA A 73 -13.33 -1.87 -9.25
N GLY A 74 -13.14 -3.19 -9.35
CA GLY A 74 -13.82 -4.06 -10.32
C GLY A 74 -15.34 -4.08 -10.15
N ILE A 75 -15.83 -4.28 -8.93
CA ILE A 75 -17.26 -4.20 -8.61
C ILE A 75 -17.80 -2.82 -8.99
N GLY A 76 -17.09 -1.75 -8.61
CA GLY A 76 -17.47 -0.38 -8.95
C GLY A 76 -17.58 -0.14 -10.45
N LEU A 77 -16.73 -0.77 -11.26
CA LEU A 77 -16.78 -0.67 -12.72
C LEU A 77 -18.05 -1.31 -13.28
N VAL A 78 -18.43 -2.51 -12.82
CA VAL A 78 -19.68 -3.18 -13.22
C VAL A 78 -20.91 -2.35 -12.84
N LEU A 79 -20.92 -1.76 -11.63
CA LEU A 79 -22.02 -0.90 -11.19
C LEU A 79 -22.14 0.36 -12.03
N ALA A 80 -21.00 0.95 -12.42
CA ALA A 80 -20.96 2.15 -13.24
C ALA A 80 -21.35 1.89 -14.71
N SER A 81 -21.24 0.64 -15.19
CA SER A 81 -21.52 0.26 -16.57
C SER A 81 -22.89 -0.37 -16.81
N ARG A 82 -23.74 -0.51 -15.77
CA ARG A 82 -25.02 -1.25 -15.86
C ARG A 82 -25.99 -0.68 -16.89
N ASP A 83 -26.12 0.64 -16.88
CA ASP A 83 -27.05 1.36 -17.75
C ASP A 83 -26.32 1.92 -19.00
N GLY A 84 -25.17 1.32 -19.36
CA GLY A 84 -24.25 1.82 -20.37
C GLY A 84 -23.03 2.51 -19.76
N ILE A 85 -22.01 2.76 -20.59
CA ILE A 85 -20.79 3.45 -20.18
C ILE A 85 -20.92 4.92 -20.59
N GLU A 86 -21.05 5.81 -19.61
CA GLU A 86 -20.94 7.25 -19.86
C GLU A 86 -19.46 7.67 -19.95
N SER A 87 -18.96 7.81 -21.17
CA SER A 87 -17.56 8.12 -21.48
C SER A 87 -17.02 9.32 -20.70
N GLY A 88 -17.78 10.43 -20.61
CA GLY A 88 -17.35 11.63 -19.89
C GLY A 88 -17.17 11.41 -18.38
N ARG A 89 -18.06 10.63 -17.76
CA ARG A 89 -17.97 10.28 -16.33
C ARG A 89 -16.79 9.34 -16.08
N PHE A 90 -16.61 8.35 -16.95
CA PHE A 90 -15.48 7.42 -16.89
C PHE A 90 -14.14 8.15 -17.02
N LEU A 91 -13.97 8.98 -18.06
CA LEU A 91 -12.75 9.74 -18.30
C LEU A 91 -12.44 10.72 -17.15
N ARG A 92 -13.44 11.40 -16.59
CA ARG A 92 -13.24 12.27 -15.42
C ARG A 92 -12.75 11.49 -14.21
N ARG A 93 -13.28 10.29 -13.97
CA ARG A 93 -12.81 9.42 -12.88
C ARG A 93 -11.39 8.94 -13.16
N LEU A 94 -11.12 8.45 -14.36
CA LEU A 94 -9.81 7.96 -14.79
C LEU A 94 -8.75 9.06 -14.64
N GLY A 95 -9.03 10.26 -15.14
CA GLY A 95 -8.14 11.41 -15.03
C GLY A 95 -7.83 11.81 -13.59
N ARG A 96 -8.81 11.76 -12.67
CA ARG A 96 -8.57 12.01 -11.24
C ARG A 96 -7.67 10.96 -10.60
N VAL A 97 -7.85 9.68 -10.92
CA VAL A 97 -7.00 8.60 -10.42
C VAL A 97 -5.59 8.71 -10.99
N ALA A 98 -5.45 8.96 -12.30
CA ALA A 98 -4.16 9.15 -12.96
C ALA A 98 -3.41 10.38 -12.43
N ALA A 99 -4.10 11.50 -12.20
CA ALA A 99 -3.51 12.68 -11.57
C ALA A 99 -3.03 12.40 -10.14
N GLY A 100 -3.81 11.66 -9.35
CA GLY A 100 -3.39 11.20 -8.03
C GLY A 100 -2.17 10.29 -8.08
N ALA A 101 -2.13 9.36 -9.05
CA ALA A 101 -0.99 8.46 -9.27
C ALA A 101 0.28 9.26 -9.58
N ALA A 102 0.21 10.21 -10.53
CA ALA A 102 1.32 11.08 -10.89
C ALA A 102 1.80 11.94 -9.72
N ALA A 103 0.88 12.49 -8.91
CA ALA A 103 1.23 13.28 -7.72
C ALA A 103 1.96 12.44 -6.67
N VAL A 104 1.51 11.21 -6.41
CA VAL A 104 2.18 10.28 -5.49
C VAL A 104 3.57 9.92 -6.01
N SER A 105 3.71 9.60 -7.30
CA SER A 105 5.02 9.35 -7.91
C SER A 105 5.96 10.53 -7.74
N ALA A 106 5.53 11.74 -8.13
CA ALA A 106 6.35 12.95 -8.02
C ALA A 106 6.81 13.22 -6.58
N ALA A 107 5.91 13.10 -5.60
CA ALA A 107 6.26 13.24 -4.19
C ALA A 107 7.24 12.15 -3.74
N SER A 108 7.03 10.89 -4.16
CA SER A 108 7.93 9.79 -3.79
C SER A 108 9.32 9.92 -4.41
N TYR A 109 9.46 10.40 -5.65
CA TYR A 109 10.75 10.67 -6.27
C TYR A 109 11.53 11.77 -5.53
N ALA A 110 10.82 12.76 -4.97
CA ALA A 110 11.43 13.85 -4.22
C ALA A 110 11.83 13.44 -2.79
N LEU A 111 11.02 12.60 -2.14
CA LEU A 111 11.19 12.26 -0.72
C LEU A 111 11.93 10.94 -0.48
N PHE A 112 11.85 9.99 -1.42
CA PHE A 112 12.38 8.63 -1.32
C PHE A 112 13.06 8.21 -2.64
N PRO A 113 14.17 8.85 -3.02
CA PRO A 113 14.82 8.63 -4.32
C PRO A 113 15.34 7.19 -4.50
N ASP A 114 15.65 6.48 -3.41
CA ASP A 114 16.14 5.09 -3.43
C ASP A 114 15.01 4.06 -3.60
N SER A 115 13.76 4.41 -3.31
CA SER A 115 12.59 3.52 -3.42
C SER A 115 11.33 4.22 -3.97
N PRO A 116 11.42 4.86 -5.14
CA PRO A 116 10.34 5.70 -5.67
C PRO A 116 9.14 4.88 -6.14
N ILE A 117 7.94 5.43 -5.98
CA ILE A 117 6.69 4.82 -6.44
C ILE A 117 6.52 5.13 -7.93
N PHE A 118 7.09 4.30 -8.80
CA PHE A 118 6.93 4.44 -10.26
C PHE A 118 5.67 3.72 -10.80
N PHE A 119 5.19 2.67 -10.12
CA PHE A 119 3.96 1.96 -10.49
C PHE A 119 3.25 1.36 -9.25
N GLY A 120 2.61 2.25 -8.49
CA GLY A 120 1.80 1.88 -7.32
C GLY A 120 0.33 1.57 -7.63
N VAL A 121 -0.48 1.35 -6.58
CA VAL A 121 -1.88 0.90 -6.71
C VAL A 121 -2.78 1.85 -7.52
N LEU A 122 -2.55 3.18 -7.50
CA LEU A 122 -3.34 4.11 -8.32
C LEU A 122 -3.03 3.98 -9.82
N HIS A 123 -1.77 3.72 -10.19
CA HIS A 123 -1.39 3.42 -11.58
C HIS A 123 -2.09 2.16 -12.06
N HIS A 124 -2.03 1.11 -11.23
CA HIS A 124 -2.71 -0.14 -11.49
C HIS A 124 -4.21 0.04 -11.66
N ILE A 125 -4.89 0.74 -10.75
CA ILE A 125 -6.34 1.00 -10.85
C ILE A 125 -6.66 1.78 -12.13
N ALA A 126 -5.82 2.73 -12.55
CA ALA A 126 -6.04 3.46 -13.80
C ALA A 126 -5.97 2.52 -15.02
N VAL A 127 -4.88 1.75 -15.16
CA VAL A 127 -4.68 0.80 -16.26
C VAL A 127 -5.75 -0.30 -16.25
N ALA A 128 -5.98 -0.93 -15.10
CA ALA A 128 -6.96 -1.99 -14.94
C ALA A 128 -8.40 -1.49 -15.12
N SER A 129 -8.71 -0.21 -14.87
CA SER A 129 -10.03 0.36 -15.19
C SER A 129 -10.28 0.40 -16.69
N VAL A 130 -9.25 0.68 -17.50
CA VAL A 130 -9.35 0.69 -18.97
C VAL A 130 -9.47 -0.75 -19.49
N ILE A 131 -8.57 -1.65 -19.07
CA ILE A 131 -8.63 -3.07 -19.46
C ILE A 131 -9.96 -3.68 -19.04
N GLY A 132 -10.44 -3.36 -17.84
CA GLY A 132 -11.70 -3.84 -17.30
C GLY A 132 -12.91 -3.53 -18.19
N LEU A 133 -12.87 -2.48 -19.02
CA LEU A 133 -13.95 -2.18 -19.99
C LEU A 133 -14.16 -3.30 -21.02
N ALA A 134 -13.10 -4.03 -21.38
CA ALA A 134 -13.21 -5.20 -22.25
C ALA A 134 -13.91 -6.37 -21.52
N PHE A 135 -13.78 -6.46 -20.20
CA PHE A 135 -14.30 -7.57 -19.39
C PHE A 135 -15.69 -7.32 -18.80
N VAL A 136 -16.12 -6.06 -18.65
CA VAL A 136 -17.43 -5.76 -18.03
C VAL A 136 -18.62 -6.30 -18.81
N ARG A 137 -18.46 -6.65 -20.08
CA ARG A 137 -19.52 -7.26 -20.91
C ARG A 137 -19.39 -8.78 -21.06
N LEU A 138 -18.25 -9.37 -20.69
CA LEU A 138 -18.00 -10.80 -20.83
C LEU A 138 -18.81 -11.62 -19.81
N PRO A 139 -19.06 -12.92 -20.08
CA PRO A 139 -19.64 -13.82 -19.09
C PRO A 139 -18.80 -13.87 -17.81
N ALA A 140 -19.46 -13.90 -16.65
CA ALA A 140 -18.75 -13.80 -15.38
C ALA A 140 -17.73 -14.92 -15.15
N ILE A 141 -18.04 -16.14 -15.61
CA ILE A 141 -17.13 -17.30 -15.54
C ILE A 141 -15.86 -17.05 -16.36
N VAL A 142 -15.98 -16.48 -17.55
CA VAL A 142 -14.82 -16.14 -18.41
C VAL A 142 -13.95 -15.09 -17.71
N THR A 143 -14.55 -14.06 -17.13
CA THR A 143 -13.82 -13.03 -16.38
C THR A 143 -13.13 -13.59 -15.14
N LEU A 144 -13.78 -14.50 -14.40
CA LEU A 144 -13.19 -15.17 -13.24
C LEU A 144 -12.05 -16.13 -13.62
N ALA A 145 -12.19 -16.85 -14.73
CA ALA A 145 -11.12 -17.69 -15.27
C ALA A 145 -9.91 -16.83 -15.69
N ALA A 146 -10.13 -15.69 -16.34
CA ALA A 146 -9.08 -14.73 -16.67
C ALA A 146 -8.43 -14.14 -15.40
N ALA A 147 -9.21 -13.88 -14.34
CA ALA A 147 -8.68 -13.45 -13.06
C ALA A 147 -7.74 -14.50 -12.45
N ALA A 148 -8.17 -15.78 -12.43
CA ALA A 148 -7.37 -16.89 -11.93
C ALA A 148 -6.09 -17.10 -12.77
N ALA A 149 -6.20 -17.02 -14.11
CA ALA A 149 -5.06 -17.10 -15.01
C ALA A 149 -4.06 -15.96 -14.79
N ALA A 150 -4.52 -14.73 -14.61
CA ALA A 150 -3.66 -13.58 -14.32
C ALA A 150 -2.90 -13.76 -13.00
N VAL A 151 -3.57 -14.28 -11.96
CA VAL A 151 -2.91 -14.59 -10.69
C VAL A 151 -1.88 -15.70 -10.89
N LEU A 152 -2.26 -16.82 -11.50
CA LEU A 152 -1.38 -17.96 -11.73
C LEU A 152 -0.12 -17.56 -12.52
N VAL A 153 -0.29 -16.85 -13.63
CA VAL A 153 0.84 -16.40 -14.46
C VAL A 153 1.71 -15.41 -13.69
N GLY A 154 1.10 -14.42 -13.04
CA GLY A 154 1.83 -13.38 -12.29
C GLY A 154 2.56 -13.88 -11.04
N THR A 155 2.18 -15.03 -10.47
CA THR A 155 2.86 -15.59 -9.29
C THR A 155 3.82 -16.74 -9.60
N THR A 156 3.79 -17.31 -10.81
CA THR A 156 4.63 -18.46 -11.18
C THR A 156 5.67 -18.19 -12.25
N GLN A 157 5.53 -17.09 -12.99
CA GLN A 157 6.41 -16.76 -14.11
C GLN A 157 7.20 -15.48 -13.84
N GLY A 158 8.47 -15.45 -14.26
CA GLY A 158 9.32 -14.27 -14.21
C GLY A 158 10.42 -14.35 -15.27
N PHE A 159 10.69 -13.25 -15.97
CA PHE A 159 11.69 -13.21 -17.04
C PHE A 159 12.54 -11.93 -16.96
N PRO A 160 13.87 -12.00 -17.18
CA PRO A 160 14.77 -10.84 -17.13
C PRO A 160 14.38 -9.69 -18.08
N LEU A 161 13.69 -9.99 -19.17
CA LEU A 161 13.16 -8.97 -20.08
C LEU A 161 12.26 -7.95 -19.36
N PHE A 162 11.48 -8.39 -18.37
CA PHE A 162 10.57 -7.53 -17.62
C PHE A 162 11.24 -6.78 -16.47
N ASP A 163 12.53 -7.01 -16.18
CA ASP A 163 13.25 -6.24 -15.14
C ASP A 163 13.53 -4.80 -15.58
N SER A 164 13.44 -4.53 -16.89
CA SER A 164 13.58 -3.20 -17.48
C SER A 164 12.55 -2.18 -16.95
N PRO A 165 12.94 -0.92 -16.70
CA PRO A 165 12.03 0.17 -16.30
C PRO A 165 10.77 0.32 -17.17
N TRP A 166 10.87 0.02 -18.45
CA TRP A 166 9.77 0.16 -19.41
C TRP A 166 8.74 -0.96 -19.35
N LEU A 167 9.10 -2.12 -18.81
CA LEU A 167 8.30 -3.34 -18.84
C LEU A 167 7.91 -3.86 -17.46
N ARG A 168 8.63 -3.45 -16.40
CA ARG A 168 8.40 -3.98 -15.06
C ARG A 168 6.98 -3.78 -14.53
N TRP A 169 6.31 -2.70 -14.95
CA TRP A 169 4.90 -2.48 -14.61
C TRP A 169 3.95 -3.62 -15.03
N ILE A 170 4.36 -4.53 -15.92
CA ILE A 170 3.60 -5.72 -16.31
C ILE A 170 3.59 -6.78 -15.18
N GLY A 171 4.67 -6.90 -14.39
CA GLY A 171 4.72 -7.77 -13.22
C GLY A 171 5.30 -9.16 -13.40
N LEU A 172 5.96 -9.42 -14.53
CA LEU A 172 6.68 -10.67 -14.80
C LEU A 172 8.19 -10.52 -14.56
N THR A 173 8.58 -9.66 -13.61
CA THR A 173 9.98 -9.41 -13.25
C THR A 173 10.60 -10.65 -12.61
N SER A 174 11.85 -10.98 -12.96
CA SER A 174 12.63 -11.99 -12.24
C SER A 174 13.13 -11.50 -10.89
N VAL A 175 13.29 -10.18 -10.73
CA VAL A 175 13.70 -9.55 -9.47
C VAL A 175 12.76 -8.40 -9.14
N ALA A 176 12.22 -8.41 -7.91
CA ALA A 176 11.34 -7.36 -7.46
C ALA A 176 12.09 -6.00 -7.42
N PRO A 177 11.53 -4.93 -7.98
CA PRO A 177 12.07 -3.58 -7.81
C PRO A 177 12.02 -3.10 -6.36
N ASP A 178 13.01 -2.30 -5.99
CA ASP A 178 12.90 -1.43 -4.83
C ASP A 178 11.91 -0.29 -5.11
N SER A 179 10.79 -0.32 -4.40
CA SER A 179 9.76 0.73 -4.44
C SER A 179 8.89 0.62 -3.19
N ASN A 180 8.57 1.76 -2.58
CA ASN A 180 7.66 1.82 -1.42
C ASN A 180 6.24 1.36 -1.75
N ASP A 181 5.83 1.42 -3.02
CA ASP A 181 4.58 0.83 -3.50
C ASP A 181 4.78 0.33 -4.94
N TYR A 182 4.74 -1.00 -5.10
CA TYR A 182 4.84 -1.67 -6.38
C TYR A 182 3.69 -2.64 -6.55
N VAL A 183 2.75 -2.27 -7.42
CA VAL A 183 1.54 -3.03 -7.74
C VAL A 183 1.48 -3.19 -9.26
N PRO A 184 2.31 -4.08 -9.84
CA PRO A 184 2.31 -4.29 -11.28
C PRO A 184 1.00 -4.92 -11.76
N LEU A 185 0.82 -4.96 -13.08
CA LEU A 185 -0.40 -5.45 -13.70
C LEU A 185 -0.69 -6.92 -13.30
N LEU A 186 0.28 -7.81 -13.40
CA LEU A 186 0.20 -9.18 -12.94
C LEU A 186 0.92 -9.30 -11.58
N PRO A 187 0.37 -10.04 -10.61
CA PRO A 187 -0.91 -10.76 -10.64
C PRO A 187 -2.14 -9.89 -10.36
N TRP A 188 -1.95 -8.62 -9.98
CA TRP A 188 -2.95 -7.81 -9.28
C TRP A 188 -4.20 -7.45 -10.11
N ILE A 189 -4.14 -7.49 -11.44
CA ILE A 189 -5.32 -7.31 -12.30
C ILE A 189 -6.37 -8.38 -12.00
N GLY A 190 -5.94 -9.56 -11.53
CA GLY A 190 -6.83 -10.61 -11.05
C GLY A 190 -7.82 -10.13 -9.98
N GLY A 191 -7.41 -9.24 -9.07
CA GLY A 191 -8.33 -8.65 -8.08
C GLY A 191 -9.43 -7.80 -8.72
N VAL A 192 -9.08 -6.98 -9.72
CA VAL A 192 -10.05 -6.16 -10.47
C VAL A 192 -10.99 -7.04 -11.29
N LEU A 193 -10.45 -8.03 -12.01
CA LEU A 193 -11.25 -8.97 -12.81
C LEU A 193 -12.16 -9.84 -11.92
N ALA A 194 -11.68 -10.30 -10.77
CA ALA A 194 -12.50 -11.00 -9.78
C ALA A 194 -13.65 -10.11 -9.29
N GLY A 195 -13.38 -8.84 -9.01
CA GLY A 195 -14.41 -7.86 -8.69
C GLY A 195 -15.46 -7.68 -9.79
N ILE A 196 -15.03 -7.66 -11.06
CA ILE A 196 -15.95 -7.61 -12.21
C ILE A 196 -16.80 -8.88 -12.28
N GLY A 197 -16.17 -10.06 -12.18
CA GLY A 197 -16.85 -11.35 -12.19
C GLY A 197 -17.90 -11.48 -11.10
N ILE A 198 -17.53 -11.17 -9.85
CA ILE A 198 -18.45 -11.17 -8.69
C ILE A 198 -19.56 -10.13 -8.87
N GLY A 199 -19.22 -8.91 -9.31
CA GLY A 199 -20.22 -7.87 -9.54
C GLY A 199 -21.24 -8.23 -10.62
N ARG A 200 -20.86 -9.06 -11.59
CA ARG A 200 -21.76 -9.63 -12.62
C ARG A 200 -22.58 -10.81 -12.12
N LEU A 201 -22.00 -11.71 -11.31
CA LEU A 201 -22.72 -12.82 -10.68
C LEU A 201 -23.76 -12.33 -9.66
N TRP A 202 -23.46 -11.22 -8.98
CA TRP A 202 -24.33 -10.66 -7.95
C TRP A 202 -24.80 -9.24 -8.27
N PRO A 203 -25.77 -9.07 -9.20
CA PRO A 203 -26.31 -7.76 -9.51
C PRO A 203 -26.92 -7.06 -8.29
N GLY A 204 -27.49 -7.77 -7.34
CA GLY A 204 -28.05 -7.20 -6.10
C GLY A 204 -27.01 -6.79 -5.03
N LEU A 205 -25.70 -6.95 -5.27
CA LEU A 205 -24.68 -6.77 -4.22
C LEU A 205 -24.76 -5.41 -3.52
N GLY A 206 -25.10 -5.39 -2.23
CA GLY A 206 -25.22 -4.18 -1.42
C GLY A 206 -26.51 -3.38 -1.63
N GLU A 207 -27.49 -3.91 -2.35
CA GLU A 207 -28.82 -3.33 -2.53
C GLU A 207 -29.71 -3.59 -1.31
N GLY A 208 -30.55 -2.63 -0.91
CA GLY A 208 -31.45 -2.75 0.24
C GLY A 208 -30.79 -2.72 1.63
N ILE A 209 -29.45 -2.78 1.72
CA ILE A 209 -28.74 -2.76 3.00
C ILE A 209 -28.76 -1.34 3.59
N ARG A 210 -29.47 -1.17 4.70
CA ARG A 210 -29.53 0.09 5.46
C ARG A 210 -28.26 0.25 6.29
N VAL A 211 -27.56 1.37 6.09
CA VAL A 211 -26.41 1.75 6.92
C VAL A 211 -26.91 2.56 8.11
N THR A 212 -26.95 1.93 9.28
CA THR A 212 -27.36 2.54 10.55
C THR A 212 -26.16 2.66 11.50
N GLY A 213 -26.25 3.55 12.49
CA GLY A 213 -25.15 3.81 13.43
C GLY A 213 -24.10 4.80 12.93
N ARG A 214 -23.42 5.47 13.89
CA ARG A 214 -22.46 6.54 13.61
C ARG A 214 -21.20 6.02 12.91
N ALA A 215 -20.62 4.92 13.39
CA ALA A 215 -19.41 4.32 12.82
C ALA A 215 -19.61 3.92 11.35
N ALA A 216 -20.69 3.20 11.04
CA ALA A 216 -20.96 2.78 9.66
C ALA A 216 -21.23 3.98 8.73
N ARG A 217 -21.88 5.05 9.21
CA ARG A 217 -22.05 6.29 8.43
C ARG A 217 -20.71 6.99 8.15
N LEU A 218 -19.78 6.99 9.10
CA LEU A 218 -18.43 7.53 8.93
C LEU A 218 -17.63 6.70 7.92
N LEU A 219 -17.66 5.37 8.02
CA LEU A 219 -17.04 4.48 7.03
C LEU A 219 -17.62 4.72 5.63
N ALA A 220 -18.95 4.80 5.52
CA ALA A 220 -19.61 5.11 4.26
C ALA A 220 -19.20 6.50 3.73
N PHE A 221 -19.03 7.50 4.60
CA PHE A 221 -18.53 8.80 4.19
C PHE A 221 -17.10 8.71 3.63
N GLY A 222 -16.19 8.04 4.33
CA GLY A 222 -14.83 7.78 3.84
C GLY A 222 -14.83 7.06 2.49
N GLY A 223 -15.64 6.02 2.34
CA GLY A 223 -15.77 5.28 1.08
C GLY A 223 -16.36 6.09 -0.08
N ARG A 224 -17.26 7.05 0.19
CA ARG A 224 -17.77 7.99 -0.83
C ARG A 224 -16.69 8.95 -1.35
N HIS A 225 -15.75 9.31 -0.48
CA HIS A 225 -14.62 10.20 -0.76
C HIS A 225 -13.30 9.44 -0.83
N SER A 226 -13.33 8.18 -1.27
CA SER A 226 -12.21 7.24 -1.11
C SER A 226 -10.90 7.73 -1.71
N LEU A 227 -10.92 8.36 -2.88
CA LEU A 227 -9.69 8.90 -3.49
C LEU A 227 -9.06 10.02 -2.65
N ALA A 228 -9.87 10.90 -2.06
CA ALA A 228 -9.36 11.98 -1.23
C ALA A 228 -8.77 11.43 0.08
N VAL A 229 -9.48 10.51 0.74
CA VAL A 229 -8.98 9.82 1.94
C VAL A 229 -7.70 9.05 1.62
N TYR A 230 -7.67 8.35 0.49
CA TYR A 230 -6.50 7.63 0.01
C TYR A 230 -5.31 8.57 -0.24
N LEU A 231 -5.49 9.74 -0.85
CA LEU A 231 -4.36 10.64 -1.10
C LEU A 231 -3.87 11.34 0.17
N LEU A 232 -4.78 11.64 1.11
CA LEU A 232 -4.45 12.39 2.32
C LEU A 232 -3.90 11.53 3.46
N HIS A 233 -4.20 10.23 3.51
CA HIS A 233 -3.77 9.40 4.64
C HIS A 233 -2.25 9.39 4.81
N GLN A 234 -1.47 9.17 3.75
CA GLN A 234 -0.02 9.00 3.87
C GLN A 234 0.69 10.30 4.28
N PRO A 235 0.45 11.47 3.65
CA PRO A 235 1.08 12.72 4.12
C PRO A 235 0.69 13.07 5.56
N LEU A 236 -0.56 12.77 5.96
CA LEU A 236 -1.03 13.02 7.32
C LEU A 236 -0.36 12.09 8.34
N LEU A 237 -0.37 10.78 8.09
CA LEU A 237 0.23 9.78 8.98
C LEU A 237 1.74 9.98 9.09
N PHE A 238 2.41 10.18 7.95
CA PHE A 238 3.85 10.46 7.90
C PHE A 238 4.20 11.74 8.66
N GLY A 239 3.43 12.82 8.48
CA GLY A 239 3.63 14.07 9.20
C GLY A 239 3.40 13.94 10.72
N ILE A 240 2.41 13.15 11.14
CA ILE A 240 2.15 12.85 12.56
C ILE A 240 3.32 12.04 13.15
N ALA A 241 3.77 10.99 12.46
CA ALA A 241 4.86 10.15 12.92
C ALA A 241 6.18 10.94 12.99
N TRP A 242 6.45 11.78 11.98
CA TRP A 242 7.59 12.70 11.98
C TRP A 242 7.57 13.64 13.19
N ALA A 243 6.43 14.29 13.45
CA ALA A 243 6.27 15.21 14.58
C ALA A 243 6.43 14.49 15.92
N ALA A 244 5.86 13.29 16.05
CA ALA A 244 6.01 12.44 17.23
C ALA A 244 7.47 12.07 17.47
N ALA A 245 8.23 11.77 16.42
CA ALA A 245 9.66 11.46 16.50
C ALA A 245 10.53 12.66 16.91
N GLN A 246 10.07 13.91 16.70
CA GLN A 246 10.78 15.09 17.21
C GLN A 246 10.65 15.24 18.74
N LEU A 247 9.58 14.70 19.33
CA LEU A 247 9.25 14.87 20.75
C LEU A 247 9.73 13.70 21.62
N MET A 248 10.02 12.56 20.99
CA MET A 248 10.48 11.35 21.69
C MET A 248 11.97 11.12 21.41
N PRO A 249 12.75 10.61 22.38
CA PRO A 249 14.11 10.15 22.13
C PRO A 249 14.06 8.86 21.32
N VAL A 250 13.92 8.98 20.00
CA VAL A 250 13.83 7.84 19.09
C VAL A 250 15.22 7.50 18.56
N GLU A 251 15.68 6.28 18.82
CA GLU A 251 16.90 5.76 18.20
C GLU A 251 16.64 5.51 16.71
N THR A 252 17.56 5.91 15.83
CA THR A 252 17.44 5.62 14.38
C THR A 252 17.44 4.11 14.11
N PRO A 253 16.85 3.63 12.99
CA PRO A 253 16.87 2.20 12.66
C PRO A 253 18.27 1.58 12.68
N ALA A 254 19.27 2.30 12.15
CA ALA A 254 20.67 1.87 12.18
C ALA A 254 21.23 1.69 13.61
N VAL A 255 20.85 2.58 14.54
CA VAL A 255 21.24 2.47 15.96
C VAL A 255 20.59 1.24 16.58
N ARG A 256 19.30 1.02 16.33
CA ARG A 256 18.56 -0.13 16.87
C ARG A 256 19.12 -1.46 16.37
N GLU A 257 19.38 -1.57 15.06
CA GLU A 257 19.90 -2.79 14.43
C GLU A 257 21.32 -3.10 14.92
N PHE A 258 22.22 -2.10 14.94
CA PHE A 258 23.54 -2.24 15.53
C PHE A 258 23.45 -2.72 16.98
N ARG A 259 22.61 -2.07 17.80
CA ARG A 259 22.48 -2.39 19.23
C ARG A 259 21.93 -3.81 19.42
N ALA A 260 20.95 -4.23 18.62
CA ALA A 260 20.41 -5.59 18.67
C ALA A 260 21.46 -6.64 18.32
N SER A 261 22.19 -6.44 17.20
CA SER A 261 23.25 -7.35 16.77
C SER A 261 24.41 -7.41 17.77
N CYS A 262 24.86 -6.26 18.26
CA CYS A 262 25.89 -6.15 19.28
C CYS A 262 25.49 -6.86 20.58
N VAL A 263 24.26 -6.63 21.06
CA VAL A 263 23.76 -7.28 22.29
C VAL A 263 23.66 -8.78 22.10
N ALA A 264 23.13 -9.27 20.98
CA ALA A 264 23.05 -10.70 20.70
C ALA A 264 24.44 -11.37 20.65
N SER A 265 25.42 -10.72 20.00
CA SER A 265 26.80 -11.21 19.98
C SER A 265 27.43 -11.21 21.38
N CYS A 266 27.22 -10.16 22.17
CA CYS A 266 27.71 -10.06 23.54
C CYS A 266 27.08 -11.11 24.49
N GLU A 267 25.77 -11.36 24.37
CA GLU A 267 25.08 -12.41 25.12
C GLU A 267 25.59 -13.81 24.75
N SER A 268 25.88 -14.05 23.47
CA SER A 268 26.46 -15.32 23.01
C SER A 268 27.85 -15.60 23.60
N ALA A 269 28.57 -14.55 24.02
CA ALA A 269 29.84 -14.66 24.73
C ALA A 269 29.69 -14.86 26.25
N GLY A 270 28.46 -15.04 26.76
CA GLY A 270 28.17 -15.35 28.16
C GLY A 270 28.00 -14.13 29.07
N VAL A 271 27.89 -12.92 28.52
CA VAL A 271 27.72 -11.68 29.30
C VAL A 271 26.23 -11.40 29.52
N ALA A 272 25.88 -10.86 30.70
CA ALA A 272 24.50 -10.53 31.04
C ALA A 272 23.92 -9.44 30.12
N LYS A 273 22.65 -9.63 29.70
CA LYS A 273 21.89 -8.72 28.81
C LYS A 273 22.02 -7.25 29.17
N ALA A 274 21.85 -6.91 30.45
CA ALA A 274 21.90 -5.52 30.92
C ALA A 274 23.29 -4.89 30.70
N THR A 275 24.35 -5.67 30.94
CA THR A 275 25.74 -5.24 30.70
C THR A 275 26.01 -5.09 29.20
N CYS A 276 25.55 -6.03 28.38
CA CYS A 276 25.63 -5.92 26.92
C CYS A 276 24.91 -4.69 26.40
N ALA A 277 23.68 -4.43 26.86
CA ALA A 277 22.89 -3.28 26.44
C ALA A 277 23.56 -1.94 26.81
N ALA A 278 24.25 -1.88 27.96
CA ALA A 278 25.02 -0.72 28.39
C ALA A 278 26.30 -0.54 27.57
N ASN A 279 27.08 -1.60 27.36
CA ASN A 279 28.33 -1.57 26.61
C ASN A 279 28.08 -1.21 25.14
N CYS A 280 27.11 -1.86 24.48
CA CYS A 280 26.74 -1.56 23.10
C CYS A 280 26.21 -0.14 22.94
N GLY A 281 25.43 0.36 23.92
CA GLY A 281 24.99 1.76 23.94
C GLY A 281 26.15 2.76 24.06
N CYS A 282 27.15 2.44 24.90
CA CYS A 282 28.37 3.22 25.00
C CYS A 282 29.15 3.24 23.67
N VAL A 283 29.36 2.08 23.04
CA VAL A 283 30.12 1.98 21.77
C VAL A 283 29.45 2.81 20.68
N GLN A 284 28.12 2.70 20.54
CA GLN A 284 27.38 3.52 19.58
C GLN A 284 27.56 5.01 19.86
N SER A 285 27.49 5.42 21.13
CA SER A 285 27.65 6.81 21.52
C SER A 285 29.07 7.33 21.24
N GLU A 286 30.11 6.52 21.46
CA GLU A 286 31.49 6.86 21.11
C GLU A 286 31.68 6.97 19.60
N LEU A 287 31.13 6.06 18.81
CA LEU A 287 31.19 6.13 17.35
C LEU A 287 30.51 7.41 16.82
N ALA A 288 29.37 7.79 17.39
CA ALA A 288 28.69 9.04 17.04
C ALA A 288 29.52 10.27 17.45
N ARG A 289 30.07 10.30 18.68
CA ARG A 289 30.91 11.40 19.18
C ARG A 289 32.15 11.65 18.32
N ASN A 290 32.77 10.58 17.82
CA ASN A 290 34.00 10.65 17.04
C ASN A 290 33.75 10.79 15.52
N GLY A 291 32.49 10.98 15.08
CA GLY A 291 32.15 11.13 13.66
C GLY A 291 32.33 9.86 12.82
N LEU A 292 32.44 8.68 13.46
CA LEU A 292 32.66 7.39 12.80
C LEU A 292 31.35 6.67 12.47
N TRP A 293 30.23 7.12 13.02
CA TRP A 293 28.94 6.44 12.91
C TRP A 293 28.47 6.23 11.46
N GLU A 294 28.47 7.27 10.62
CA GLU A 294 28.01 7.14 9.23
C GLU A 294 28.91 6.21 8.39
N GLY A 295 30.23 6.32 8.59
CA GLY A 295 31.21 5.44 7.94
C GLY A 295 31.05 3.99 8.38
N PHE A 296 30.75 3.75 9.66
CA PHE A 296 30.52 2.42 10.21
C PHE A 296 29.25 1.80 9.63
N VAL A 297 28.12 2.51 9.67
CA VAL A 297 26.84 2.03 9.15
C VAL A 297 26.91 1.76 7.64
N ALA A 298 27.61 2.61 6.88
CA ALA A 298 27.78 2.43 5.44
C ALA A 298 28.85 1.37 5.07
N ASN A 299 29.50 0.75 6.04
CA ASN A 299 30.64 -0.15 5.84
C ASN A 299 31.78 0.48 5.00
N ARG A 300 32.06 1.77 5.24
CA ARG A 300 33.07 2.59 4.54
C ARG A 300 34.19 3.07 5.46
N LEU A 301 34.55 2.28 6.47
CA LEU A 301 35.64 2.62 7.39
C LEU A 301 37.01 2.40 6.72
N ASN A 302 37.84 3.43 6.71
CA ASN A 302 39.25 3.31 6.31
C ASN A 302 40.11 2.76 7.47
N GLU A 303 41.40 2.55 7.22
CA GLU A 303 42.32 1.98 8.21
C GLU A 303 42.51 2.85 9.47
N ARG A 304 42.40 4.17 9.34
CA ARG A 304 42.40 5.09 10.48
C ARG A 304 41.10 5.00 11.27
N ASP A 305 39.98 4.90 10.58
CA ASP A 305 38.65 4.80 11.19
C ASP A 305 38.48 3.47 11.95
N ARG A 306 39.07 2.38 11.45
CA ARG A 306 39.10 1.07 12.13
C ARG A 306 39.80 1.13 13.48
N ARG A 307 40.94 1.82 13.58
CA ARG A 307 41.61 2.08 14.87
C ARG A 307 40.72 2.90 15.82
N GLY A 308 39.96 3.84 15.28
CA GLY A 308 38.98 4.62 16.03
C GLY A 308 37.83 3.76 16.57
N LEU A 309 37.33 2.81 15.79
CA LEU A 309 36.33 1.82 16.22
C LEU A 309 36.86 0.94 17.35
N GLU A 310 38.07 0.41 17.23
CA GLU A 310 38.70 -0.40 18.29
C GLU A 310 38.88 0.38 19.59
N ALA A 311 39.28 1.66 19.50
CA ALA A 311 39.40 2.55 20.65
C ALA A 311 38.04 2.80 21.32
N ALA A 312 36.98 3.02 20.54
CA ALA A 312 35.61 3.16 21.05
C ALA A 312 35.13 1.89 21.77
N VAL A 313 35.40 0.71 21.21
CA VAL A 313 35.09 -0.58 21.85
C VAL A 313 35.85 -0.76 23.15
N ALA A 314 37.15 -0.44 23.16
CA ALA A 314 38.00 -0.53 24.35
C ALA A 314 37.53 0.41 25.48
N ALA A 315 37.18 1.65 25.16
CA ALA A 315 36.70 2.64 26.12
C ALA A 315 35.39 2.24 26.80
N CYS A 316 34.56 1.46 26.10
CA CYS A 316 33.25 1.04 26.56
C CYS A 316 33.22 -0.36 27.19
N ARG A 317 34.36 -1.05 27.22
CA ARG A 317 34.49 -2.36 27.85
C ARG A 317 34.50 -2.18 29.37
N LYS A 318 33.33 -2.30 30.00
CA LYS A 318 33.27 -2.46 31.46
C LYS A 318 33.76 -3.86 31.86
N PRO A 319 34.46 -3.98 33.01
CA PRO A 319 34.86 -5.28 33.57
C PRO A 319 33.65 -6.16 33.90
#